data_AF-A0A1V6UE77-F1
#
_entry.id   AF-A0A1V6UE77-F1
#
_cell.length_a   1.000
_cell.length_b   1.000
_cell.length_c   1.000
_cell.angle_alpha   90.00
_cell.angle_beta   90.00
_cell.angle_gamma   90.00
#
_symmetry.space_group_name_H-M   'P 1'
#
loop_
_entity.id
_entity.type
_entity.pdbx_description
1 polymer ?
#
loop_
_entity_poly.entity_id
_entity_poly.type
_entity_poly.pdbx_seq_one_letter_code
_entity_poly.pdbx_strand_id
1 'polypeptide(L)'
;MELSDPASTQTDDLPPFQEITITNVNRLSEISDLQSWTAQIQLLLANVNLLALISPHFPYPIPAHPNYDSWLKWSQLVSKWLTHNVKEEFSTFLRSIRPHLKLADETYQMIIDLLSPDEENIETNEFIKLWSMRRRQFESIGTYVNTWRAQVNICEQLELGISGYAATKLMLHELREEMPDVCRFINNQIGRYDSTSGSMGYEEFNNIVNDILDILYQGNPPSI
;
A
#
# COMPACT_ATOMS: atom_id res chain seq x y z
N MET A 1 -29.56 -20.62 32.71
CA MET A 1 -28.63 -19.53 32.35
C MET A 1 -27.38 -20.23 31.87
N GLU A 2 -27.35 -20.56 30.58
CA GLU A 2 -26.17 -21.14 29.94
C GLU A 2 -25.09 -20.05 29.93
N LEU A 3 -23.94 -20.34 30.54
CA LEU A 3 -22.74 -19.55 30.37
C LEU A 3 -22.30 -19.80 28.93
N SER A 4 -22.53 -18.83 28.05
CA SER A 4 -21.92 -18.83 26.72
C SER A 4 -20.41 -18.99 26.92
N ASP A 5 -19.81 -19.99 26.28
CA ASP A 5 -18.35 -20.10 26.23
C ASP A 5 -17.77 -18.75 25.78
N PRO A 6 -16.66 -18.28 26.38
CA PRO A 6 -16.01 -17.06 25.93
C PRO A 6 -15.72 -17.22 24.43
N ALA A 7 -16.16 -16.24 23.64
CA ALA A 7 -15.93 -16.25 22.20
C ALA A 7 -14.44 -16.44 21.94
N SER A 8 -14.10 -17.47 21.15
CA SER A 8 -12.70 -17.78 20.86
C SER A 8 -12.00 -16.55 20.31
N THR A 9 -10.80 -16.24 20.81
CA THR A 9 -10.05 -15.04 20.44
C THR A 9 -8.96 -15.36 19.42
N GLN A 10 -8.35 -14.32 18.84
CA GLN A 10 -7.15 -14.48 18.01
C GLN A 10 -5.95 -15.13 18.74
N THR A 11 -6.06 -15.46 20.04
CA THR A 11 -4.94 -15.95 20.86
C THR A 11 -5.04 -17.38 21.33
N ASP A 12 -6.19 -18.02 21.14
CA ASP A 12 -6.47 -19.31 21.79
C ASP A 12 -5.62 -20.44 21.20
N ASP A 13 -5.34 -20.38 19.89
CA ASP A 13 -4.55 -21.36 19.15
C ASP A 13 -3.14 -20.85 18.76
N LEU A 14 -2.72 -19.69 19.28
CA LEU A 14 -1.43 -19.12 18.93
C LEU A 14 -0.28 -19.87 19.60
N PRO A 15 0.81 -20.14 18.85
CA PRO A 15 2.04 -20.62 19.47
C PRO A 15 2.65 -19.50 20.33
N PRO A 16 3.42 -19.85 21.39
CA PRO A 16 4.27 -18.89 22.08
C PRO A 16 5.13 -18.11 21.08
N PHE A 17 5.30 -16.80 21.31
CA PHE A 17 6.06 -15.99 20.37
C PHE A 17 7.50 -16.47 20.24
N GLN A 18 7.88 -16.78 19.01
CA GLN A 18 9.24 -17.09 18.61
C GLN A 18 9.50 -16.37 17.29
N GLU A 19 10.65 -15.73 17.15
CA GLU A 19 11.01 -15.10 15.89
C GLU A 19 11.24 -16.17 14.83
N ILE A 20 10.30 -16.29 13.88
CA ILE A 20 10.38 -17.18 12.73
C ILE A 20 10.44 -16.37 11.45
N THR A 21 11.00 -16.97 10.41
CA THR A 21 10.87 -16.44 9.05
C THR A 21 9.67 -17.11 8.39
N ILE A 22 8.64 -16.33 8.07
CA ILE A 22 7.53 -16.79 7.23
C ILE A 22 7.99 -16.66 5.78
N THR A 23 7.92 -17.75 5.01
CA THR A 23 8.29 -17.76 3.59
C THR A 23 7.48 -16.69 2.85
N ASN A 24 8.14 -15.91 1.98
CA ASN A 24 7.45 -14.93 1.15
C ASN A 24 6.66 -15.63 0.03
N VAL A 25 5.55 -15.00 -0.35
CA VAL A 25 4.79 -15.33 -1.55
C VAL A 25 5.23 -14.45 -2.71
N ASN A 26 4.76 -14.77 -3.91
CA ASN A 26 4.85 -13.84 -5.03
C ASN A 26 4.15 -12.54 -4.65
N ARG A 27 4.84 -11.41 -4.83
CA ARG A 27 4.32 -10.10 -4.42
C ARG A 27 3.05 -9.79 -5.19
N LEU A 28 2.01 -9.34 -4.48
CA LEU A 28 0.77 -8.88 -5.10
C LEU A 28 1.07 -7.72 -6.05
N SER A 29 0.86 -7.98 -7.34
CA SER A 29 1.27 -7.10 -8.42
C SER A 29 0.12 -6.51 -9.21
N GLU A 30 -0.93 -7.29 -9.39
CA GLU A 30 -2.12 -6.95 -10.16
C GLU A 30 -3.35 -7.41 -9.38
N ILE A 31 -4.49 -6.78 -9.65
CA ILE A 31 -5.76 -7.11 -8.98
C ILE A 31 -6.22 -8.52 -9.34
N SER A 32 -5.93 -8.96 -10.58
CA SER A 32 -6.16 -10.33 -11.04
C SER A 32 -5.48 -11.40 -10.17
N ASP A 33 -4.38 -11.05 -9.51
CA ASP A 33 -3.63 -11.98 -8.65
C ASP A 33 -4.24 -12.10 -7.24
N LEU A 34 -5.14 -11.20 -6.84
CA LEU A 34 -5.60 -11.03 -5.45
C LEU A 34 -6.14 -12.33 -4.83
N GLN A 35 -6.96 -13.07 -5.58
CA GLN A 35 -7.54 -14.33 -5.11
C GLN A 35 -6.45 -15.40 -4.85
N SER A 36 -5.51 -15.53 -5.79
CA SER A 36 -4.41 -16.49 -5.68
C SER A 36 -3.42 -16.12 -4.57
N TRP A 37 -3.20 -14.81 -4.38
CA TRP A 37 -2.36 -14.27 -3.31
C TRP A 37 -3.00 -14.52 -1.94
N THR A 38 -4.29 -14.20 -1.80
CA THR A 38 -5.09 -14.45 -0.59
C THR A 38 -5.01 -15.91 -0.15
N ALA A 39 -5.24 -16.84 -1.08
CA ALA A 39 -5.18 -18.27 -0.79
C ALA A 39 -3.78 -18.72 -0.30
N GLN A 40 -2.71 -18.18 -0.90
CA GLN A 40 -1.33 -18.49 -0.48
C GLN A 40 -1.01 -17.93 0.90
N ILE A 41 -1.41 -16.69 1.20
CA ILE A 41 -1.23 -16.07 2.51
C ILE A 41 -1.94 -16.90 3.59
N GLN A 42 -3.20 -17.24 3.36
CA GLN A 42 -4.00 -18.04 4.29
C GLN A 42 -3.35 -19.42 4.53
N LEU A 43 -2.91 -20.10 3.47
CA LEU A 43 -2.24 -21.40 3.58
C LEU A 43 -0.94 -21.32 4.39
N LEU A 44 -0.09 -20.33 4.13
CA LEU A 44 1.17 -20.17 4.85
C LEU A 44 0.97 -19.87 6.32
N LEU A 45 0.06 -18.96 6.66
CA LEU A 45 -0.26 -18.63 8.05
C LEU A 45 -0.91 -19.81 8.77
N ALA A 46 -1.76 -20.59 8.08
CA ALA A 46 -2.34 -21.81 8.65
C ALA A 46 -1.25 -22.84 9.03
N ASN A 47 -0.24 -23.03 8.17
CA ASN A 47 0.85 -23.99 8.41
C ASN A 47 1.73 -23.66 9.63
N VAL A 48 1.70 -22.42 10.10
CA VAL A 48 2.44 -21.97 11.30
C VAL A 48 1.50 -21.56 12.44
N ASN A 49 0.21 -21.91 12.37
CA ASN A 49 -0.82 -21.60 13.36
C ASN A 49 -0.99 -20.10 13.64
N LEU A 50 -0.87 -19.25 12.62
CA LEU A 50 -1.02 -17.80 12.69
C LEU A 50 -2.24 -17.26 11.91
N LEU A 51 -3.06 -18.13 11.30
CA LEU A 51 -4.20 -17.72 10.47
C LEU A 51 -5.22 -16.85 11.21
N ALA A 52 -5.41 -17.08 12.51
CA ALA A 52 -6.34 -16.31 13.33
C ALA A 52 -6.01 -14.81 13.36
N LEU A 53 -4.73 -14.44 13.18
CA LEU A 53 -4.27 -13.05 13.23
C LEU A 53 -4.77 -12.18 12.08
N ILE A 54 -5.17 -12.78 10.96
CA ILE A 54 -5.70 -12.04 9.79
C ILE A 54 -7.21 -12.24 9.62
N SER A 55 -7.84 -12.95 10.56
CA SER A 55 -9.23 -13.37 10.46
C SER A 55 -10.10 -12.38 11.25
N PRO A 56 -10.88 -11.50 10.59
CA PRO A 56 -11.60 -10.41 11.25
C PRO A 56 -12.76 -10.89 12.15
N HIS A 57 -13.14 -12.16 12.03
CA HIS A 57 -14.21 -12.77 12.83
C HIS A 57 -13.78 -13.13 14.25
N PHE A 58 -12.47 -13.20 14.52
CA PHE A 58 -11.96 -13.46 15.85
C PHE A 58 -11.73 -12.13 16.59
N PRO A 59 -12.34 -11.95 17.77
CA PRO A 59 -12.09 -10.78 18.60
C PRO A 59 -10.63 -10.70 19.04
N TYR A 60 -10.16 -9.48 19.25
CA TYR A 60 -8.85 -9.23 19.87
C TYR A 60 -8.84 -9.72 21.32
N PRO A 61 -7.70 -10.23 21.80
CA PRO A 61 -7.52 -10.47 23.21
C PRO A 61 -7.60 -9.16 23.99
N ILE A 62 -8.15 -9.21 25.20
CA ILE A 62 -8.01 -8.12 26.16
C ILE A 62 -6.57 -8.03 26.69
N PRO A 63 -6.06 -6.85 27.07
CA PRO A 63 -4.70 -6.69 27.61
C PRO A 63 -4.37 -7.56 28.84
N ALA A 64 -5.39 -7.99 29.60
CA ALA A 64 -5.21 -8.88 30.73
C ALA A 64 -5.04 -10.36 30.35
N HIS A 65 -5.18 -10.71 29.06
CA HIS A 65 -5.06 -12.08 28.60
C HIS A 65 -3.60 -12.57 28.74
N PRO A 66 -3.33 -13.77 29.28
CA PRO A 66 -1.97 -14.28 29.48
C PRO A 66 -1.09 -14.28 28.22
N ASN A 67 -1.71 -14.42 27.04
CA ASN A 67 -1.02 -14.46 25.75
C ASN A 67 -1.07 -13.13 24.98
N TYR A 68 -1.55 -12.04 25.58
CA TYR A 68 -1.70 -10.75 24.89
C TYR A 68 -0.39 -10.25 24.26
N ASP A 69 0.71 -10.31 25.01
CA ASP A 69 2.02 -9.86 24.50
C ASP A 69 2.52 -10.70 23.32
N SER A 70 2.26 -12.02 23.35
CA SER A 70 2.62 -12.92 22.26
C SER A 70 1.80 -12.61 21.01
N TRP A 71 0.49 -12.40 21.18
CA TRP A 71 -0.41 -11.98 20.11
C TRP A 71 0.03 -10.67 19.48
N LEU A 72 0.33 -9.64 20.28
CA LEU A 72 0.71 -8.33 19.78
C LEU A 72 1.99 -8.41 18.93
N LYS A 73 2.99 -9.15 19.40
CA LYS A 73 4.25 -9.36 18.68
C LYS A 73 4.03 -10.13 17.37
N TRP A 74 3.23 -11.20 17.41
CA TRP A 74 2.89 -11.94 16.21
C TRP A 74 2.12 -11.09 15.20
N SER A 75 1.11 -10.34 15.64
CA SER A 75 0.30 -9.47 14.81
C SER A 75 1.16 -8.40 14.11
N GLN A 76 2.09 -7.78 14.83
CA GLN A 76 3.03 -6.81 14.25
C GLN A 76 4.02 -7.45 13.27
N LEU A 77 4.54 -8.65 13.58
CA LEU A 77 5.43 -9.38 12.67
C LEU A 77 4.70 -9.74 11.38
N VAL A 78 3.48 -10.28 11.47
CA VAL A 78 2.66 -10.64 10.31
C VAL A 78 2.24 -9.40 9.52
N SER A 79 1.85 -8.30 10.17
CA SER A 79 1.58 -7.02 9.49
C SER A 79 2.78 -6.55 8.66
N LYS A 80 3.98 -6.56 9.26
CA LYS A 80 5.22 -6.23 8.53
C LYS A 80 5.46 -7.21 7.39
N TRP A 81 5.29 -8.51 7.61
CA TRP A 81 5.46 -9.52 6.55
C TRP A 81 4.45 -9.31 5.40
N LEU A 82 3.17 -9.04 5.68
CA LEU A 82 2.14 -8.74 4.66
C LEU A 82 2.55 -7.56 3.77
N THR A 83 3.04 -6.47 4.37
CA THR A 83 3.51 -5.29 3.61
C THR A 83 4.76 -5.53 2.77
N HIS A 84 5.54 -6.60 3.04
CA HIS A 84 6.66 -7.02 2.19
C HIS A 84 6.23 -7.95 1.04
N ASN A 85 5.04 -8.54 1.14
CA ASN A 85 4.45 -9.45 0.16
C ASN A 85 3.52 -8.75 -0.83
N VAL A 86 3.61 -7.42 -0.90
CA VAL A 86 2.98 -6.57 -1.92
C VAL A 86 4.08 -5.82 -2.68
N LYS A 87 3.78 -5.31 -3.89
CA LYS A 87 4.75 -4.46 -4.62
C LYS A 87 5.16 -3.24 -3.80
N GLU A 88 6.40 -2.77 -4.01
CA GLU A 88 6.97 -1.62 -3.27
C GLU A 88 6.12 -0.35 -3.43
N GLU A 89 5.62 -0.14 -4.63
CA GLU A 89 4.63 0.88 -4.99
C GLU A 89 3.40 0.83 -4.07
N PHE A 90 2.81 -0.35 -3.89
CA PHE A 90 1.64 -0.56 -3.04
C PHE A 90 1.99 -0.39 -1.56
N SER A 91 3.14 -0.91 -1.13
CA SER A 91 3.63 -0.73 0.24
C SER A 91 3.85 0.75 0.58
N THR A 92 4.40 1.51 -0.35
CA THR A 92 4.62 2.97 -0.20
C THR A 92 3.28 3.69 -0.11
N PHE A 93 2.33 3.27 -0.92
CA PHE A 93 0.97 3.81 -0.92
C PHE A 93 0.19 3.49 0.37
N LEU A 94 0.16 2.22 0.80
CA LEU A 94 -0.48 1.79 2.06
C LEU A 94 0.03 2.62 3.24
N ARG A 95 1.35 2.90 3.27
CA ARG A 95 1.97 3.74 4.29
C ARG A 95 1.55 5.21 4.21
N SER A 96 1.23 5.75 3.04
CA SER A 96 0.75 7.13 2.93
C SER A 96 -0.69 7.28 3.42
N ILE A 97 -1.57 6.33 3.12
CA ILE A 97 -2.99 6.41 3.51
C ILE A 97 -3.23 5.99 4.98
N ARG A 98 -2.40 5.10 5.53
CA ARG A 98 -2.52 4.55 6.89
C ARG A 98 -1.13 4.38 7.53
N PRO A 99 -0.48 5.49 7.96
CA PRO A 99 0.88 5.44 8.55
C PRO A 99 0.96 4.69 9.90
N HIS A 100 -0.19 4.35 10.50
CA HIS A 100 -0.29 3.70 11.81
C HIS A 100 -0.79 2.26 11.76
N LEU A 101 -0.85 1.65 10.58
CA LEU A 101 -1.25 0.25 10.41
C LEU A 101 -0.24 -0.66 11.11
N LYS A 102 -0.67 -1.39 12.16
CA LYS A 102 0.23 -2.18 13.02
C LYS A 102 -0.22 -3.61 13.22
N LEU A 103 -1.52 -3.89 13.10
CA LEU A 103 -2.08 -5.22 13.33
C LEU A 103 -2.26 -5.98 12.01
N ALA A 104 -2.10 -7.29 12.08
CA ALA A 104 -2.11 -8.17 10.92
C ALA A 104 -3.44 -8.18 10.19
N ASP A 105 -4.56 -8.27 10.91
CA ASP A 105 -5.91 -8.25 10.37
C ASP A 105 -6.27 -6.90 9.76
N GLU A 106 -5.96 -5.79 10.45
CA GLU A 106 -6.14 -4.45 9.90
C GLU A 106 -5.37 -4.28 8.58
N THR A 107 -4.12 -4.76 8.57
CA THR A 107 -3.27 -4.73 7.38
C THR A 107 -3.85 -5.57 6.26
N TYR A 108 -4.22 -6.80 6.57
CA TYR A 108 -4.76 -7.74 5.61
C TYR A 108 -6.09 -7.23 5.02
N GLN A 109 -7.02 -6.82 5.87
CA GLN A 109 -8.33 -6.31 5.46
C GLN A 109 -8.17 -5.05 4.59
N MET A 110 -7.26 -4.14 4.95
CA MET A 110 -6.98 -2.97 4.13
C MET A 110 -6.47 -3.34 2.73
N ILE A 111 -5.59 -4.35 2.62
CA ILE A 111 -5.12 -4.85 1.31
C ILE A 111 -6.30 -5.39 0.49
N ILE A 112 -7.18 -6.17 1.13
CA ILE A 112 -8.35 -6.75 0.47
C ILE A 112 -9.34 -5.67 0.04
N ASP A 113 -9.75 -4.78 0.94
CA ASP A 113 -10.75 -3.73 0.68
C ASP A 113 -10.31 -2.80 -0.44
N LEU A 114 -9.02 -2.45 -0.43
CA LEU A 114 -8.44 -1.52 -1.40
C LEU A 114 -8.37 -2.12 -2.81
N LEU A 115 -8.34 -3.45 -2.94
CA LEU A 115 -8.16 -4.14 -4.21
C LEU A 115 -9.37 -5.00 -4.62
N SER A 116 -10.42 -5.04 -3.80
CA SER A 116 -11.68 -5.70 -4.12
C SER A 116 -12.60 -4.69 -4.79
N PRO A 117 -12.89 -4.85 -6.10
CA PRO A 117 -13.83 -3.97 -6.76
C PRO A 117 -15.21 -4.17 -6.14
N ASP A 118 -15.77 -3.09 -5.59
CA ASP A 118 -17.16 -3.00 -5.20
C ASP A 118 -17.81 -2.00 -6.16
N GLU A 119 -18.83 -2.47 -6.91
CA GLU A 119 -19.50 -1.68 -7.94
C GLU A 119 -20.13 -0.39 -7.38
N GLU A 120 -20.43 -0.36 -6.08
CA GLU A 120 -21.02 0.79 -5.39
C GLU A 120 -19.97 1.68 -4.69
N ASN A 121 -18.72 1.21 -4.55
CA ASN A 121 -17.66 1.94 -3.85
C ASN A 121 -16.81 2.77 -4.81
N ILE A 122 -17.22 4.03 -4.99
CA ILE A 122 -16.56 4.98 -5.91
C ILE A 122 -15.10 5.20 -5.50
N GLU A 123 -14.82 5.34 -4.21
CA GLU A 123 -13.50 5.53 -3.64
C GLU A 123 -12.54 4.40 -4.04
N THR A 124 -12.94 3.15 -3.79
CA THR A 124 -12.16 1.96 -4.16
C THR A 124 -11.98 1.87 -5.67
N ASN A 125 -13.01 2.18 -6.47
CA ASN A 125 -12.93 2.13 -7.92
C ASN A 125 -11.96 3.16 -8.50
N GLU A 126 -12.00 4.40 -8.02
CA GLU A 126 -11.07 5.45 -8.46
C GLU A 126 -9.64 5.16 -8.00
N PHE A 127 -9.48 4.56 -6.81
CA PHE A 127 -8.18 4.05 -6.39
C PHE A 127 -7.68 2.93 -7.31
N ILE A 128 -8.51 1.92 -7.61
CA ILE A 128 -8.16 0.80 -8.49
C ILE A 128 -7.73 1.31 -9.87
N LYS A 129 -8.41 2.33 -10.41
CA LYS A 129 -8.01 2.98 -11.67
C LYS A 129 -6.63 3.59 -11.57
N LEU A 130 -6.34 4.36 -10.51
CA LEU A 130 -5.01 4.92 -10.29
C LEU A 130 -3.95 3.81 -10.18
N TRP A 131 -4.22 2.79 -9.37
CA TRP A 131 -3.30 1.68 -9.09
C TRP A 131 -3.01 0.83 -10.32
N SER A 132 -3.99 0.60 -11.19
CA SER A 132 -3.84 -0.20 -12.41
C SER A 132 -3.29 0.58 -13.59
N MET A 133 -3.13 1.90 -13.46
CA MET A 133 -2.58 2.75 -14.49
C MET A 133 -1.09 2.46 -14.70
N ARG A 134 -0.72 2.16 -15.94
CA ARG A 134 0.66 1.86 -16.34
C ARG A 134 1.06 2.72 -17.52
N ARG A 135 2.31 3.18 -17.53
CA ARG A 135 2.86 4.01 -18.62
C ARG A 135 2.67 3.36 -19.99
N ARG A 136 2.82 2.04 -20.09
CA ARG A 136 2.65 1.25 -21.33
C ARG A 136 1.25 1.29 -21.96
N GLN A 137 0.22 1.72 -21.22
CA GLN A 137 -1.16 1.81 -21.72
C GLN A 137 -1.42 3.06 -22.58
N PHE A 138 -0.45 3.98 -22.67
CA PHE A 138 -0.61 5.29 -23.30
C PHE A 138 0.35 5.46 -24.47
N GLU A 139 -0.11 6.11 -25.54
CA GLU A 139 0.72 6.37 -26.73
C GLU A 139 1.91 7.30 -26.46
N SER A 140 1.77 8.25 -25.53
CA SER A 140 2.84 9.20 -25.19
C SER A 140 3.01 9.37 -23.68
N ILE A 141 4.23 9.74 -23.28
CA ILE A 141 4.55 10.08 -21.88
C ILE A 141 3.67 11.25 -21.41
N GLY A 142 3.50 12.29 -22.24
CA GLY A 142 2.69 13.45 -21.91
C GLY A 142 1.22 13.09 -21.66
N THR A 143 0.65 12.16 -22.44
CA THR A 143 -0.70 11.65 -22.21
C THR A 143 -0.78 10.91 -20.88
N TYR A 144 0.16 10.00 -20.61
CA TYR A 144 0.22 9.27 -19.34
C TYR A 144 0.31 10.21 -18.13
N VAL A 145 1.25 11.15 -18.13
CA VAL A 145 1.48 12.10 -17.03
C VAL A 145 0.24 12.97 -16.77
N ASN A 146 -0.43 13.45 -17.82
CA ASN A 146 -1.65 14.23 -17.68
C ASN A 146 -2.82 13.40 -17.12
N THR A 147 -3.01 12.18 -17.63
CA THR A 147 -4.06 11.28 -17.13
C THR A 147 -3.78 10.84 -15.68
N TRP A 148 -2.53 10.57 -15.34
CA TRP A 148 -2.09 10.28 -13.97
C TRP A 148 -2.43 11.44 -13.03
N ARG A 149 -2.05 12.68 -13.39
CA ARG A 149 -2.40 13.89 -12.63
C ARG A 149 -3.91 14.02 -12.42
N ALA A 150 -4.70 13.85 -13.48
CA ALA A 150 -6.15 13.94 -13.39
C ALA A 150 -6.73 12.89 -12.42
N GLN A 151 -6.20 11.66 -12.45
CA GLN A 151 -6.64 10.60 -11.54
C GLN A 151 -6.22 10.87 -10.08
N VAL A 152 -5.00 11.35 -9.84
CA VAL A 152 -4.56 11.75 -8.49
C VAL A 152 -5.45 12.87 -7.94
N ASN A 153 -5.85 13.83 -8.78
CA ASN A 153 -6.78 14.89 -8.37
C ASN A 153 -8.16 14.33 -7.97
N ILE A 154 -8.68 13.35 -8.69
CA ILE A 154 -9.95 12.68 -8.31
C ILE A 154 -9.80 12.01 -6.95
N CYS A 155 -8.70 11.27 -6.73
CA CYS A 155 -8.45 10.62 -5.45
C CYS A 155 -8.26 11.62 -4.29
N GLU A 156 -7.65 12.78 -4.54
CA GLU A 156 -7.54 13.86 -3.56
C GLU A 156 -8.91 14.47 -3.22
N GLN A 157 -9.76 14.70 -4.22
CA GLN A 157 -11.12 15.22 -4.04
C GLN A 157 -12.04 14.26 -3.27
N LEU A 158 -11.78 12.96 -3.37
CA LEU A 158 -12.44 11.90 -2.61
C LEU A 158 -11.80 11.65 -1.23
N GLU A 159 -10.83 12.48 -0.83
CA GLU A 159 -10.13 12.39 0.46
C GLU A 159 -9.47 11.02 0.72
N LEU A 160 -9.01 10.34 -0.35
CA LEU A 160 -8.38 9.01 -0.23
C LEU A 160 -7.00 9.05 0.44
N GLY A 161 -6.47 10.24 0.75
CA GLY A 161 -5.23 10.41 1.51
C GLY A 161 -3.96 10.05 0.73
N ILE A 162 -3.99 10.17 -0.60
CA ILE A 162 -2.82 9.91 -1.44
C ILE A 162 -1.85 11.07 -1.32
N SER A 163 -0.76 10.90 -0.57
CA SER A 163 0.27 11.95 -0.50
C SER A 163 0.83 12.26 -1.89
N GLY A 164 1.13 13.53 -2.16
CA GLY A 164 1.80 13.97 -3.39
C GLY A 164 3.16 13.27 -3.57
N TYR A 165 3.82 12.92 -2.46
CA TYR A 165 5.05 12.13 -2.45
C TYR A 165 4.82 10.74 -3.06
N ALA A 166 3.84 10.00 -2.55
CA ALA A 166 3.52 8.66 -3.05
C ALA A 166 3.11 8.72 -4.53
N ALA A 167 2.20 9.64 -4.88
CA ALA A 167 1.78 9.84 -6.27
C ALA A 167 2.96 10.11 -7.22
N THR A 168 3.94 10.92 -6.76
CA THR A 168 5.14 11.21 -7.55
C THR A 168 6.04 9.98 -7.70
N LYS A 169 6.33 9.27 -6.61
CA LYS A 169 7.22 8.10 -6.64
C LYS A 169 6.66 6.98 -7.52
N LEU A 170 5.35 6.77 -7.49
CA LEU A 170 4.65 5.83 -8.35
C LEU A 170 4.78 6.23 -9.83
N MET A 171 4.52 7.49 -10.18
CA MET A 171 4.67 7.99 -11.55
C MET A 171 6.11 7.86 -12.05
N LEU A 172 7.11 8.26 -11.25
CA LEU A 172 8.52 8.16 -11.63
C LEU A 172 9.00 6.72 -11.77
N HIS A 173 8.38 5.77 -11.07
CA HIS A 173 8.69 4.35 -11.25
C HIS A 173 8.34 3.90 -12.67
N GLU A 174 7.16 4.26 -13.16
CA GLU A 174 6.68 3.94 -14.51
C GLU A 174 7.47 4.65 -15.61
N LEU A 175 8.06 5.81 -15.32
CA LEU A 175 8.88 6.58 -16.27
C LEU A 175 10.37 6.19 -16.28
N ARG A 176 10.81 5.34 -15.35
CA ARG A 176 12.24 5.12 -15.07
C ARG A 176 13.05 4.67 -16.28
N GLU A 177 12.47 3.81 -17.12
CA GLU A 177 13.16 3.24 -18.28
C GLU A 177 13.23 4.21 -19.46
N GLU A 178 12.19 5.03 -19.65
CA GLU A 178 12.10 5.99 -20.77
C GLU A 178 12.76 7.34 -20.45
N MET A 179 12.76 7.77 -19.17
CA MET A 179 13.24 9.08 -18.74
C MET A 179 14.11 9.02 -17.47
N PRO A 180 15.23 8.27 -17.48
CA PRO A 180 16.05 8.07 -16.28
C PRO A 180 16.63 9.37 -15.71
N ASP A 181 17.00 10.32 -16.57
CA ASP A 181 17.58 11.61 -16.15
C ASP A 181 16.57 12.50 -15.43
N VAL A 182 15.35 12.59 -15.95
CA VAL A 182 14.25 13.33 -15.32
C VAL A 182 13.87 12.68 -14.00
N CYS A 183 13.77 11.35 -13.96
CA CYS A 183 13.52 10.61 -12.72
C CYS A 183 14.59 10.89 -11.66
N ARG A 184 15.87 10.92 -12.03
CA ARG A 184 16.97 11.24 -11.12
C ARG A 184 16.89 12.69 -10.63
N PHE A 185 16.65 13.64 -11.53
CA PHE A 185 16.52 15.05 -11.21
C PHE A 185 15.41 15.29 -10.18
N ILE A 186 14.22 14.74 -10.42
CA ILE A 186 13.06 14.92 -9.54
C ILE A 186 13.27 14.19 -8.21
N ASN A 187 13.81 12.97 -8.19
CA ASN A 187 14.14 12.29 -6.94
C ASN A 187 15.14 13.11 -6.09
N ASN A 188 16.10 13.79 -6.71
CA ASN A 188 17.02 14.69 -6.01
C ASN A 188 16.33 15.94 -5.46
N GLN A 189 15.34 16.49 -6.19
CA GLN A 189 14.54 17.60 -5.68
C GLN A 189 13.73 17.17 -4.45
N ILE A 190 13.01 16.05 -4.54
CA ILE A 190 12.20 15.51 -3.45
C ILE A 190 13.07 15.14 -2.24
N GLY A 191 14.24 14.53 -2.46
CA GLY A 191 15.15 14.14 -1.38
C GLY A 191 15.75 15.31 -0.57
N ARG A 192 15.66 16.54 -1.08
CA ARG A 192 16.08 17.75 -0.33
C ARG A 192 15.03 18.24 0.68
N TYR A 193 13.80 17.74 0.61
CA TYR A 193 12.72 18.06 1.57
C TYR A 193 12.70 17.13 2.79
N ASP A 194 13.61 16.14 2.85
CA ASP A 194 13.50 14.98 3.74
C ASP A 194 14.23 15.13 5.09
N SER A 195 13.98 16.21 5.82
CA SER A 195 14.36 16.26 7.25
C SER A 195 13.18 16.34 8.22
N THR A 196 11.94 16.55 7.77
CA THR A 196 10.80 16.59 8.72
C THR A 196 9.40 16.31 8.19
N SER A 197 9.15 16.07 6.90
CA SER A 197 7.76 15.93 6.46
C SER A 197 7.55 14.90 5.35
N GLY A 198 6.76 13.87 5.66
CA GLY A 198 5.97 13.16 4.66
C GLY A 198 4.81 14.01 4.12
N SER A 199 4.94 15.34 4.07
CA SER A 199 3.85 16.27 3.76
C SER A 199 4.02 16.89 2.37
N MET A 200 4.46 16.12 1.38
CA MET A 200 4.36 16.60 0.02
C MET A 200 2.87 16.68 -0.36
N GLY A 201 2.34 17.90 -0.48
CA GLY A 201 0.94 18.16 -0.77
C GLY A 201 0.62 18.03 -2.27
N TYR A 202 -0.67 18.13 -2.61
CA TYR A 202 -1.13 18.06 -4.00
C TYR A 202 -0.54 19.19 -4.87
N GLU A 203 -0.37 20.40 -4.33
CA GLU A 203 0.21 21.54 -5.05
C GLU A 203 1.66 21.28 -5.48
N GLU A 204 2.49 20.74 -4.58
CA GLU A 204 3.86 20.37 -4.89
C GLU A 204 3.92 19.25 -5.93
N PHE A 205 2.99 18.29 -5.86
CA PHE A 205 2.86 17.24 -6.87
C PHE A 205 2.53 17.83 -8.24
N ASN A 206 1.60 18.78 -8.29
CA ASN A 206 1.22 19.43 -9.53
C ASN A 206 2.37 20.25 -10.13
N ASN A 207 3.19 20.90 -9.30
CA ASN A 207 4.39 21.60 -9.76
C ASN A 207 5.40 20.63 -10.40
N ILE A 208 5.67 19.48 -9.77
CA ILE A 208 6.54 18.45 -10.35
C ILE A 208 5.97 17.93 -11.69
N VAL A 209 4.66 17.71 -11.77
CA VAL A 209 4.02 17.30 -13.03
C VAL A 209 4.23 18.35 -14.13
N ASN A 210 4.07 19.64 -13.81
CA ASN A 210 4.31 20.71 -14.77
C ASN A 210 5.77 20.73 -15.23
N ASP A 211 6.74 20.58 -14.32
CA ASP A 211 8.16 20.50 -14.67
C ASP A 211 8.45 19.34 -15.63
N ILE A 212 7.86 18.15 -15.40
CA ILE A 212 8.00 17.00 -16.31
C ILE A 212 7.45 17.35 -17.71
N LEU A 213 6.25 17.94 -17.76
CA LEU A 213 5.60 18.30 -19.02
C LEU A 213 6.40 19.38 -19.76
N ASP A 214 6.94 20.37 -19.07
CA ASP A 214 7.79 21.39 -19.68
C ASP A 214 9.07 20.79 -20.26
N ILE A 215 9.72 19.86 -19.55
CA ILE A 215 10.90 19.14 -20.10
C ILE A 215 10.51 18.35 -21.36
N LEU A 216 9.35 17.70 -21.36
CA LEU A 216 8.85 16.92 -22.51
C LEU A 216 8.55 17.80 -23.74
N TYR A 217 7.98 18.98 -23.54
CA TYR A 217 7.57 19.86 -24.64
C TYR A 217 8.66 20.84 -25.09
N GLN A 218 9.58 21.21 -24.20
CA GLN A 218 10.61 22.23 -24.49
C GLN A 218 12.00 21.62 -24.75
N GLY A 219 12.20 20.32 -24.48
CA GLY A 219 13.42 19.60 -24.85
C GLY A 219 14.70 19.98 -24.09
N ASN A 220 14.61 20.85 -23.08
CA ASN A 220 15.74 21.24 -22.24
C ASN A 220 15.41 21.00 -20.76
N PRO A 221 16.20 20.19 -20.03
CA PRO A 221 16.12 20.21 -18.57
C PRO A 221 16.50 21.61 -18.04
N PRO A 222 15.86 22.12 -16.97
CA PRO A 222 16.27 23.37 -16.36
C PRO A 222 17.76 23.29 -16.00
N SER A 223 18.51 24.32 -16.43
CA SER A 223 19.95 24.40 -16.21
C SER A 223 20.26 24.44 -14.71
N ILE A 224 21.24 23.62 -14.32
CA ILE A 224 21.76 23.42 -12.96
C ILE A 224 22.08 24.75 -12.27
#